data_AF-A0A9N9URM0-F1
#
_entry.id   AF-A0A9N9URM0-F1
#
_cell.length_a   1.000
_cell.length_b   1.000
_cell.length_c   1.000
_cell.angle_alpha   90.00
_cell.angle_beta   90.00
_cell.angle_gamma   90.00
#
_symmetry.space_group_name_H-M   'P 1'
#
loop_
_entity.id
_entity.type
_entity.pdbx_description
1 polymer ?
#
loop_
_entity_poly.entity_id
_entity_poly.type
_entity_poly.pdbx_seq_one_letter_code
_entity_poly.pdbx_strand_id
1 'polypeptide(L)'
;MAWICALHTEVAAAQAMLDETHPPLSALNGDGNAYTLGTIEKHRVVIACLPVGQYGTNNAANVVTNLRRTFPSIRAGLMVGIGVLYEDSSSSEN
;
A
#
# COMPACT_ATOMS: atom_id res chain seq x y z
N MET A 1 8.89 6.86 -2.73
CA MET A 1 8.59 5.79 -1.78
C MET A 1 7.31 5.10 -2.23
N ALA A 2 7.21 3.79 -2.07
CA ALA A 2 5.94 3.06 -2.23
C ALA A 2 5.27 2.94 -0.85
N TRP A 3 3.95 3.15 -0.79
CA TRP A 3 3.15 2.96 0.41
C TRP A 3 2.02 2.00 0.05
N ILE A 4 2.11 0.77 0.53
CA ILE A 4 1.17 -0.30 0.21
C ILE A 4 0.21 -0.42 1.39
N CYS A 5 -1.07 -0.20 1.10
CA CYS A 5 -2.15 -0.26 2.07
C CYS A 5 -2.96 -1.53 1.84
N ALA A 6 -3.27 -2.24 2.91
CA ALA A 6 -4.12 -3.43 2.87
C ALA A 6 -5.61 -3.04 2.97
N LEU A 7 -5.92 -1.90 3.60
CA LEU A 7 -7.27 -1.41 3.86
C LEU A 7 -7.53 -0.04 3.21
N HIS A 8 -8.78 0.20 2.86
CA HIS A 8 -9.23 1.51 2.37
C HIS A 8 -9.03 2.63 3.41
N THR A 9 -9.13 2.31 4.70
CA THR A 9 -8.87 3.25 5.79
C THR A 9 -7.40 3.69 5.83
N GLU A 10 -6.48 2.78 5.56
CA GLU A 10 -5.05 3.07 5.46
C GLU A 10 -4.76 3.92 4.21
N VAL A 11 -5.44 3.66 3.09
CA VAL A 11 -5.35 4.51 1.89
C VAL A 11 -5.82 5.93 2.19
N ALA A 12 -6.96 6.09 2.86
CA ALA A 12 -7.49 7.39 3.22
C ALA A 12 -6.54 8.16 4.16
N ALA A 13 -5.95 7.47 5.13
CA ALA A 13 -4.93 8.05 6.00
C ALA A 13 -3.67 8.45 5.23
N ALA A 14 -3.16 7.58 4.35
CA ALA A 14 -1.98 7.85 3.54
C ALA A 14 -2.21 9.03 2.59
N GLN A 15 -3.41 9.14 1.99
CA GLN A 15 -3.81 10.28 1.17
C GLN A 15 -3.90 11.57 1.97
N ALA A 16 -4.42 11.51 3.21
CA ALA A 16 -4.48 12.66 4.11
C ALA A 16 -3.09 13.12 4.58
N MET A 17 -2.09 12.24 4.57
CA MET A 17 -0.70 12.57 4.91
C MET A 17 0.10 13.16 3.73
N LEU A 18 -0.48 13.26 2.53
CA LEU A 18 0.18 13.89 1.39
C LEU A 18 0.11 15.41 1.51
N ASP A 19 1.23 16.10 1.29
CA ASP A 19 1.26 17.55 1.14
C ASP A 19 0.68 17.97 -0.21
N GLU A 20 0.98 17.19 -1.25
CA GLU A 20 0.49 17.40 -2.62
C GLU A 20 0.05 16.07 -3.23
N THR A 21 -1.08 16.08 -3.95
CA THR A 21 -1.56 14.95 -4.73
C THR A 21 -1.30 15.21 -6.22
N HIS A 22 -0.70 14.24 -6.91
CA HIS A 22 -0.47 14.28 -8.35
C HIS A 22 -1.62 13.60 -9.10
N PRO A 23 -1.92 14.01 -10.34
CA PRO A 23 -2.89 13.31 -11.18
C PRO A 23 -2.51 11.83 -11.33
N PRO A 24 -3.51 10.93 -11.34
CA PRO A 24 -3.25 9.51 -11.52
C PRO A 24 -2.51 9.28 -12.83
N LEU A 25 -1.47 8.45 -12.80
CA LEU A 25 -0.85 7.99 -14.02
C LEU A 25 -1.88 7.14 -14.76
N SER A 26 -2.23 7.55 -15.98
CA SER A 26 -3.07 6.78 -16.89
C SER A 26 -2.56 5.34 -16.88
N ALA A 27 -3.41 4.39 -16.48
CA ALA A 27 -3.07 2.98 -16.29
C ALA A 27 -1.97 2.55 -17.25
N LEU A 28 -0.75 2.35 -16.72
CA LEU A 28 0.39 2.02 -17.56
C LEU A 28 0.08 0.65 -18.17
N ASN A 29 -0.19 0.65 -19.49
CA ASN A 29 -0.50 -0.49 -20.36
C ASN A 29 -0.39 -1.87 -19.67
N GLY A 30 -1.48 -2.31 -19.04
CA GLY A 30 -1.62 -3.67 -18.48
C GLY A 30 -1.62 -3.78 -16.95
N ASP A 31 -1.44 -2.68 -16.22
CA ASP A 31 -1.62 -2.65 -14.77
C ASP A 31 -3.03 -2.16 -14.40
N GLY A 32 -3.90 -3.07 -13.95
CA GLY A 32 -5.24 -2.76 -13.47
C GLY A 32 -5.28 -2.21 -12.05
N ASN A 33 -4.14 -2.02 -11.39
CA ASN A 33 -4.09 -1.48 -10.03
C ASN A 33 -4.25 0.04 -10.02
N ALA A 34 -5.06 0.53 -9.09
CA ALA A 34 -5.19 1.95 -8.83
C ALA A 34 -4.03 2.43 -7.95
N TYR A 35 -3.25 3.38 -8.47
CA TYR A 35 -2.19 4.06 -7.71
C TYR A 35 -2.58 5.52 -7.47
N THR A 36 -2.36 5.99 -6.26
CA THR A 36 -2.36 7.42 -5.95
C THR A 36 -0.93 7.92 -5.88
N LEU A 37 -0.66 9.07 -6.48
CA LEU A 37 0.67 9.67 -6.52
C LEU A 37 0.65 10.94 -5.69
N GLY A 38 1.71 11.17 -4.92
CA GLY A 38 1.78 12.33 -4.04
C GLY A 38 3.20 12.77 -3.72
N THR A 39 3.31 13.86 -2.97
CA THR A 39 4.55 14.35 -2.36
C THR A 39 4.34 14.48 -0.86
N ILE A 40 5.32 14.03 -0.06
CA ILE A 40 5.44 14.35 1.38
C ILE A 40 6.83 14.95 1.59
N GLU A 41 6.95 16.17 2.10
CA GLU A 41 8.22 16.83 2.45
C GLU A 41 9.26 16.72 1.29
N LYS A 42 8.81 16.97 0.06
CA LYS A 42 9.59 16.85 -1.22
C LYS A 42 9.92 15.42 -1.67
N HIS A 43 9.54 14.39 -0.92
CA HIS A 43 9.67 13.00 -1.33
C HIS A 43 8.44 12.56 -2.13
N ARG A 44 8.66 12.02 -3.33
CA ARG A 44 7.59 11.44 -4.16
C ARG A 44 7.10 10.15 -3.52
N VAL A 45 5.82 10.05 -3.22
CA VAL A 45 5.17 8.87 -2.63
C VAL A 45 4.17 8.30 -3.62
N VAL A 46 4.13 6.97 -3.73
CA VAL A 46 3.14 6.23 -4.52
C VAL A 46 2.36 5.35 -3.56
N ILE A 47 1.07 5.62 -3.40
CA ILE A 47 0.17 4.84 -2.57
C ILE A 47 -0.52 3.81 -3.46
N ALA A 48 -0.49 2.54 -3.05
CA ALA A 48 -1.18 1.44 -3.71
C ALA A 48 -2.11 0.76 -2.72
N CYS A 49 -3.32 0.41 -3.16
CA CYS A 49 -4.26 -0.38 -2.37
C CYS A 49 -4.27 -1.82 -2.85
N LEU A 50 -4.28 -2.77 -1.92
CA LEU A 50 -4.57 -4.16 -2.26
C LEU A 50 -6.07 -4.32 -2.57
N PRO A 51 -6.45 -5.19 -3.53
CA PRO A 51 -7.84 -5.45 -3.82
C PRO A 51 -8.57 -6.05 -2.60
N VAL A 52 -9.74 -5.48 -2.30
CA VAL A 52 -10.59 -5.89 -1.17
C VAL A 52 -10.94 -7.37 -1.25
N GLY A 53 -10.80 -8.09 -0.14
CA GLY A 53 -11.12 -9.52 -0.05
C GLY A 53 -10.01 -10.45 -0.53
N GLN A 54 -8.86 -9.89 -0.94
CA GLN A 54 -7.72 -10.62 -1.46
C GLN A 54 -6.46 -10.35 -0.62
N TYR A 55 -6.64 -10.39 0.71
CA TYR A 55 -5.55 -10.39 1.69
C TYR A 55 -4.67 -11.60 1.45
N GLY A 56 -3.47 -11.37 0.91
CA GLY A 56 -2.52 -12.43 0.63
C GLY A 56 -1.19 -11.86 0.19
N THR A 57 -0.11 -12.49 0.66
CA THR A 57 1.28 -12.13 0.34
C THR A 57 1.52 -12.05 -1.17
N ASN A 58 0.81 -12.88 -1.95
CA ASN A 58 0.88 -12.87 -3.42
C ASN A 58 0.40 -11.57 -4.06
N ASN A 59 -0.68 -10.97 -3.56
CA ASN A 59 -1.20 -9.73 -4.13
C ASN A 59 -0.33 -8.54 -3.77
N ALA A 60 0.19 -8.51 -2.54
CA ALA A 60 1.20 -7.54 -2.14
C ALA A 60 2.47 -7.67 -3.00
N ALA A 61 2.95 -8.89 -3.24
CA ALA A 61 4.11 -9.13 -4.10
C ALA A 61 3.87 -8.69 -5.56
N ASN A 62 2.67 -8.91 -6.11
CA ASN A 62 2.29 -8.45 -7.44
C ASN A 62 2.29 -6.91 -7.52
N VAL A 63 1.68 -6.23 -6.55
CA VAL A 63 1.65 -4.77 -6.48
C VAL A 63 3.07 -4.20 -6.32
N VAL A 64 3.91 -4.80 -5.46
CA VAL A 64 5.32 -4.41 -5.32
C VAL A 64 6.09 -4.62 -6.63
N THR A 65 5.87 -5.74 -7.31
CA THR A 65 6.54 -6.07 -8.58
C THR A 65 6.16 -5.07 -9.67
N ASN A 66 4.86 -4.75 -9.78
CA ASN A 66 4.37 -3.74 -10.71
C ASN A 66 4.87 -2.34 -10.34
N LEU A 67 4.87 -1.97 -9.06
CA LEU A 67 5.43 -0.69 -8.59
C LEU A 67 6.91 -0.55 -8.93
N ARG A 68 7.72 -1.60 -8.72
CA ARG A 68 9.14 -1.59 -9.09
C ARG A 68 9.34 -1.48 -10.60
N ARG A 69 8.48 -2.11 -11.39
CA ARG A 69 8.53 -2.04 -12.86
C ARG A 69 8.13 -0.66 -13.37
N THR A 70 7.07 -0.09 -12.83
CA THR A 70 6.50 1.21 -13.24
C THR A 70 7.33 2.38 -12.73
N PHE A 71 7.91 2.24 -11.54
CA PHE A 71 8.70 3.29 -10.89
C PHE A 71 10.08 2.77 -10.49
N PRO A 72 11.03 2.68 -11.44
CA PRO A 72 12.40 2.23 -11.13
C PRO A 72 13.13 3.14 -10.14
N SER A 73 12.63 4.36 -9.91
CA SER A 73 13.15 5.31 -8.92
C SER A 73 12.70 5.03 -7.47
N ILE A 74 11.77 4.08 -7.24
CA ILE A 74 11.36 3.71 -5.88
C ILE A 74 12.45 2.85 -5.24
N ARG A 75 13.08 3.39 -4.19
CA ARG A 75 14.13 2.70 -3.41
C ARG A 75 13.67 2.20 -2.03
N ALA A 76 12.47 2.58 -1.60
CA ALA A 76 11.91 2.20 -0.31
C ALA A 76 10.39 2.00 -0.43
N GLY A 77 9.88 0.96 0.21
CA GLY A 77 8.46 0.61 0.28
C GLY A 77 8.03 0.36 1.72
N LEU A 78 6.94 0.99 2.14
CA LEU A 78 6.27 0.77 3.43
C LEU A 78 5.00 -0.04 3.18
N MET A 79 4.85 -1.18 3.85
CA MET A 79 3.60 -1.93 3.89
C MET A 79 2.92 -1.64 5.23
N VAL A 80 1.74 -1.04 5.18
CA VAL A 80 0.90 -0.80 6.36
C VAL A 80 -0.23 -1.83 6.31
N GLY A 81 -0.35 -2.57 7.41
CA GLY A 81 -1.41 -3.54 7.61
C GLY A 81 -1.75 -3.58 9.10
N ILE A 82 -3.04 -3.69 9.40
CA ILE A 82 -3.49 -3.98 10.75
C ILE A 82 -3.21 -5.45 11.04
N GLY A 83 -2.25 -5.71 11.94
CA GLY A 83 -2.08 -7.02 12.56
C GLY A 83 -3.05 -7.15 13.73
N VAL A 84 -4.03 -8.05 13.64
CA VAL A 84 -4.74 -8.51 14.83
C VAL A 84 -3.79 -9.41 15.62
N LEU A 85 -3.44 -8.99 16.83
CA LEU A 85 -2.82 -9.87 17.81
C LEU A 85 -3.95 -10.69 18.45
N TYR A 86 -3.96 -12.01 18.26
CA TYR A 86 -4.76 -12.87 19.13
C TYR A 86 -3.99 -13.06 20.44
N GLU A 87 -4.54 -12.55 21.54
CA GLU A 87 -4.12 -12.97 22.87
C GLU A 87 -4.63 -14.40 23.07
N ASP A 88 -3.71 -15.37 22.97
CA ASP A 88 -4.02 -16.75 23.34
C ASP A 88 -4.37 -16.77 24.82
N SER A 89 -5.67 -16.81 25.11
CA SER A 89 -6.17 -17.04 26.47
C SER A 89 -6.04 -18.53 26.77
N SER A 90 -4.82 -19.04 26.91
CA SER A 90 -4.58 -20.29 27.66
C SER A 90 -4.70 -20.00 29.16
N SER A 91 -5.91 -19.63 29.58
CA SER A 91 -6.28 -19.61 30.99
C SER A 91 -6.50 -21.05 31.44
N SER A 92 -5.44 -21.64 32.00
CA SER A 92 -5.44 -22.63 33.10
C SER A 92 -6.50 -23.74 33.05
N GLU A 93 -6.04 -24.96 32.76
CA GLU A 93 -6.66 -26.21 33.24
C GLU A 93 -7.02 -26.10 34.72
N ASN A 94 -8.28 -26.45 35.04
CA ASN A 94 -8.73 -26.81 36.39
C ASN A 94 -9.46 -28.15 36.33
#